data_AF-A0A1R1CKB4-F1
#
_entry.id   AF-A0A1R1CKB4-F1
#
_cell.length_a   1.000
_cell.length_b   1.000
_cell.length_c   1.000
_cell.angle_alpha   90.00
_cell.angle_beta   90.00
_cell.angle_gamma   90.00
#
_symmetry.space_group_name_H-M   'P 1'
#
loop_
_entity.id
_entity.type
_entity.pdbx_description
1 polymer ?
#
loop_
_entity_poly.entity_id
_entity_poly.type
_entity_poly.pdbx_seq_one_letter_code
_entity_poly.pdbx_strand_id
1 'polypeptide(L)'
;MKNMNFSEAVERSVQLRKRYHQLERQYHEKEWTVEEDALAFLTDAGLVGRLTMSQQGRWPTNGETAAELEHKLGECMWWLIILGERMDVDMSKALEKFLSKTEKKLGD
;
A
#
# COMPACT_ATOMS: atom_id res chain seq x y z
N MET A 1 21.20 1.85 6.00
CA MET A 1 20.08 0.94 6.37
C MET A 1 20.14 -0.28 5.46
N LYS A 2 19.85 -1.49 5.96
CA LYS A 2 19.76 -2.68 5.12
C LYS A 2 18.48 -2.55 4.27
N ASN A 3 18.58 -2.74 2.95
CA ASN A 3 17.39 -2.77 2.11
C ASN A 3 16.52 -3.97 2.50
N MET A 4 15.24 -3.71 2.76
CA MET A 4 14.24 -4.73 3.05
C MET A 4 13.90 -5.48 1.77
N ASN A 5 13.89 -6.81 1.81
CA ASN A 5 13.40 -7.59 0.67
C ASN A 5 11.87 -7.71 0.71
N PHE A 6 11.26 -8.16 -0.39
CA PHE A 6 9.79 -8.18 -0.48
C PHE A 6 9.14 -9.17 0.50
N SER A 7 9.75 -10.32 0.76
CA SER A 7 9.24 -11.29 1.74
C SER A 7 9.21 -10.69 3.16
N GLU A 8 10.30 -10.02 3.56
CA GLU A 8 10.38 -9.27 4.81
C GLU A 8 9.31 -8.17 4.89
N ALA A 9 9.03 -7.50 3.77
CA ALA A 9 7.99 -6.48 3.69
C ALA A 9 6.60 -7.07 3.92
N VAL A 10 6.28 -8.21 3.30
CA VAL A 10 5.01 -8.93 3.48
C VAL A 10 4.84 -9.36 4.93
N GLU A 11 5.84 -10.03 5.51
CA GLU A 11 5.77 -10.50 6.89
C GLU A 11 5.53 -9.34 7.87
N ARG A 12 6.32 -8.27 7.77
CA ARG A 12 6.16 -7.08 8.63
C ARG A 12 4.79 -6.42 8.46
N SER A 13 4.29 -6.35 7.23
CA SER A 13 2.98 -5.77 6.91
C SER A 13 1.86 -6.55 7.59
N VAL A 14 1.85 -7.88 7.45
CA VAL A 14 0.84 -8.76 8.05
C VAL A 14 0.87 -8.67 9.58
N GLN A 15 2.06 -8.64 10.19
CA GLN A 15 2.17 -8.47 11.65
C GLN A 15 1.63 -7.11 12.11
N LEU A 16 1.86 -6.05 11.35
CA LEU A 16 1.32 -4.74 11.65
C LEU A 16 -0.22 -4.72 11.55
N ARG A 17 -0.81 -5.32 10.51
CA ARG A 17 -2.27 -5.37 10.36
C ARG A 17 -2.93 -6.15 11.49
N LYS A 18 -2.32 -7.26 11.94
CA LYS A 18 -2.77 -8.01 13.12
C LYS A 18 -2.82 -7.15 14.38
N ARG A 19 -1.85 -6.25 14.57
CA ARG A 19 -1.87 -5.28 15.68
C ARG A 19 -3.00 -4.26 15.52
N TYR A 20 -3.22 -3.73 14.32
CA TYR A 20 -4.36 -2.83 14.07
C TYR A 20 -5.71 -3.51 14.33
N HIS A 21 -5.89 -4.76 13.89
CA HIS A 21 -7.08 -5.54 14.21
C HIS A 21 -7.28 -5.73 15.74
N GLN A 22 -6.20 -5.87 16.52
CA GLN A 22 -6.31 -5.90 17.99
C GLN A 22 -6.82 -4.57 18.54
N LEU A 23 -6.33 -3.44 18.03
CA LEU A 23 -6.81 -2.11 18.40
C LEU A 23 -8.27 -1.90 17.98
N GLU A 24 -8.65 -2.31 16.78
CA GLU A 24 -10.04 -2.21 16.29
C GLU A 24 -11.01 -3.00 17.18
N ARG A 25 -10.67 -4.23 17.58
CA ARG A 25 -11.46 -4.96 18.59
C ARG A 25 -11.53 -4.24 19.93
N GLN A 26 -10.43 -3.65 20.37
CA GLN A 26 -10.37 -2.95 21.65
C GLN A 26 -11.24 -1.69 21.67
N TYR A 27 -11.24 -0.91 20.59
CA TYR A 27 -11.90 0.39 20.54
C TYR A 27 -13.26 0.40 19.82
N HIS A 28 -13.51 -0.57 18.95
CA HIS A 28 -14.68 -0.62 18.06
C HIS A 28 -15.38 -1.99 18.04
N GLU A 29 -14.97 -2.92 18.92
CA GLU A 29 -15.55 -4.28 19.10
C GLU A 29 -15.44 -5.23 17.89
N LYS A 30 -15.08 -4.71 16.71
CA LYS A 30 -14.99 -5.47 15.46
C LYS A 30 -13.76 -5.04 14.68
N GLU A 31 -13.18 -6.00 13.98
CA GLU A 31 -12.17 -5.74 12.95
C GLU A 31 -12.84 -5.13 11.72
N TRP A 32 -12.11 -4.30 10.99
CA TRP A 32 -12.53 -3.81 9.68
C TRP A 32 -12.69 -4.97 8.69
N THR A 33 -13.69 -4.87 7.83
CA THR A 33 -13.88 -5.79 6.71
C THR A 33 -12.82 -5.57 5.63
N VAL A 34 -12.76 -6.47 4.66
CA VAL A 34 -11.84 -6.33 3.51
C VAL A 34 -12.23 -5.10 2.68
N GLU A 35 -13.53 -4.82 2.56
CA GLU A 35 -14.06 -3.65 1.87
C GLU A 35 -13.67 -2.33 2.56
N GLU A 36 -13.63 -2.31 3.90
CA GLU A 36 -13.16 -1.15 4.67
C GLU A 36 -11.65 -0.92 4.48
N ASP A 37 -10.83 -1.98 4.49
CA ASP A 37 -9.41 -1.89 4.14
C ASP A 37 -9.23 -1.38 2.69
N ALA A 38 -10.05 -1.84 1.75
CA ALA A 38 -10.02 -1.39 0.36
C ALA A 38 -10.42 0.08 0.20
N LEU A 39 -11.38 0.56 1.00
CA LEU A 39 -11.78 1.97 1.03
C LEU A 39 -10.67 2.86 1.60
N ALA A 40 -9.99 2.40 2.65
CA ALA A 40 -8.84 3.10 3.22
C ALA A 40 -7.71 3.22 2.19
N PHE A 41 -7.39 2.13 1.49
CA PHE A 41 -6.46 2.16 0.35
C PHE A 41 -6.83 3.21 -0.68
N LEU A 42 -8.10 3.25 -1.13
CA LEU A 42 -8.53 4.20 -2.16
C LEU A 42 -8.37 5.66 -1.70
N THR A 43 -8.59 5.91 -0.41
CA THR A 43 -8.39 7.22 0.20
C THR A 43 -6.93 7.65 0.13
N ASP A 44 -6.00 6.77 0.53
CA ASP A 44 -4.56 7.04 0.49
C ASP A 44 -4.03 7.16 -0.95
N ALA A 45 -4.53 6.33 -1.87
CA ALA A 45 -4.18 6.40 -3.29
C ALA A 45 -4.61 7.74 -3.92
N GLY A 46 -5.77 8.27 -3.52
CA GLY A 46 -6.21 9.61 -3.91
C GLY A 46 -5.26 10.71 -3.41
N LEU A 47 -4.73 10.57 -2.20
CA LEU A 47 -3.73 11.49 -1.65
C LEU A 47 -2.41 11.40 -2.41
N VAL A 48 -1.94 10.20 -2.77
CA VAL A 48 -0.76 10.02 -3.63
C VAL A 48 -0.91 10.80 -4.93
N GLY A 49 -2.09 10.74 -5.58
CA GLY A 49 -2.36 11.50 -6.80
C GLY A 49 -2.27 13.02 -6.60
N ARG A 50 -2.89 13.54 -5.54
CA ARG A 50 -2.83 14.98 -5.20
C ARG A 50 -1.41 15.43 -4.89
N LEU A 51 -0.70 14.68 -4.07
CA LEU A 51 0.66 14.99 -3.64
C LEU A 51 1.65 14.88 -4.80
N THR A 52 1.43 13.96 -5.74
CA THR A 52 2.18 13.89 -6.99
C THR A 52 2.00 15.17 -7.81
N MET A 53 0.78 15.67 -7.97
CA MET A 53 0.53 16.93 -8.68
C MET A 53 1.21 18.14 -8.02
N SER A 54 1.26 18.15 -6.69
CA SER A 54 2.01 19.16 -5.92
C SER A 54 3.51 19.01 -6.12
N GLN A 55 4.04 17.79 -6.02
CA GLN A 55 5.47 17.48 -6.16
C GLN A 55 5.98 17.78 -7.59
N GLN A 56 5.13 17.62 -8.61
CA GLN A 56 5.41 17.98 -10.00
C GLN A 56 5.19 19.48 -10.29
N GLY A 57 4.82 20.28 -9.28
CA GLY A 57 4.62 21.73 -9.41
C GLY A 57 3.36 22.14 -10.17
N ARG A 58 2.51 21.20 -10.58
CA ARG A 58 1.32 21.47 -11.39
C ARG A 58 0.16 22.01 -10.56
N TRP A 59 0.03 21.52 -9.33
CA TRP A 59 -0.93 21.99 -8.33
C TRP A 59 -0.27 22.02 -6.93
N PRO A 60 0.53 23.05 -6.63
CA PRO A 60 1.21 23.17 -5.34
C PRO A 60 0.23 23.23 -4.17
N THR A 61 0.57 22.59 -3.06
CA THR A 61 -0.14 22.68 -1.79
C THR A 61 0.75 23.34 -0.73
N ASN A 62 0.13 23.97 0.26
CA ASN A 62 0.85 24.46 1.43
C ASN A 62 1.22 23.25 2.31
N GLY A 63 2.51 22.97 2.52
CA GLY A 63 2.96 21.88 3.40
C GLY A 63 4.17 21.09 2.90
N GLU A 64 4.52 20.04 3.62
CA GLU A 64 5.68 19.17 3.36
C GLU A 64 5.34 18.08 2.33
N THR A 65 5.03 18.50 1.11
CA THR A 65 4.56 17.61 0.01
C THR A 65 5.43 16.37 -0.17
N ALA A 66 6.76 16.51 -0.12
CA ALA A 66 7.67 15.39 -0.35
C ALA A 66 7.57 14.32 0.75
N ALA A 67 7.53 14.73 2.03
CA ALA A 67 7.44 13.82 3.16
C ALA A 67 6.07 13.13 3.22
N GLU A 68 4.99 13.88 2.96
CA GLU A 68 3.63 13.31 2.89
C GLU A 68 3.49 12.32 1.73
N LEU A 69 4.09 12.62 0.57
CA LEU A 69 4.08 11.72 -0.59
C LEU A 69 4.82 10.42 -0.28
N GLU A 70 6.01 10.50 0.32
CA GLU A 70 6.78 9.32 0.75
C GLU A 70 5.97 8.44 1.70
N HIS A 71 5.33 9.06 2.70
CA HIS A 71 4.48 8.35 3.65
C HIS A 71 3.32 7.64 2.96
N LYS A 72 2.56 8.35 2.12
CA LYS A 72 1.36 7.80 1.44
C LYS A 72 1.70 6.75 0.40
N LEU A 73 2.85 6.85 -0.28
CA LEU A 73 3.36 5.78 -1.13
C LEU A 73 3.64 4.51 -0.32
N GLY A 74 4.28 4.64 0.84
CA GLY A 74 4.51 3.53 1.76
C GLY A 74 3.21 2.88 2.27
N GLU A 75 2.22 3.69 2.67
CA GLU A 75 0.91 3.19 3.09
C GLU A 75 0.16 2.48 1.96
N CYS A 76 0.19 3.02 0.74
CA CYS A 76 -0.42 2.36 -0.42
C CYS A 76 0.22 0.99 -0.71
N MET A 77 1.54 0.87 -0.60
CA MET A 77 2.22 -0.43 -0.71
C MET A 77 1.78 -1.39 0.38
N TRP A 78 1.71 -0.92 1.64
CA TRP A 78 1.23 -1.73 2.76
C TRP A 78 -0.20 -2.22 2.55
N TRP A 79 -1.11 -1.33 2.11
CA TRP A 79 -2.49 -1.70 1.81
C TRP A 79 -2.60 -2.77 0.73
N LEU A 80 -1.85 -2.66 -0.38
CA LEU A 80 -1.88 -3.67 -1.44
C LEU A 80 -1.36 -5.03 -0.95
N ILE A 81 -0.35 -5.05 -0.08
CA ILE A 81 0.13 -6.28 0.57
C ILE A 81 -0.97 -6.89 1.44
N ILE A 82 -1.61 -6.10 2.29
CA ILE A 82 -2.67 -6.57 3.19
C ILE A 82 -3.90 -7.04 2.43
N LEU A 83 -4.33 -6.31 1.41
CA LEU A 83 -5.44 -6.69 0.56
C LEU A 83 -5.14 -8.02 -0.14
N GLY A 84 -3.90 -8.23 -0.61
CA GLY A 84 -3.47 -9.51 -1.15
C GLY A 84 -3.61 -10.65 -0.13
N GLU A 85 -3.04 -10.49 1.07
CA GLU A 85 -3.15 -11.47 2.16
C GLU A 85 -4.62 -11.79 2.51
N ARG A 86 -5.47 -10.76 2.67
CA ARG A 86 -6.87 -10.91 3.07
C ARG A 86 -7.76 -11.52 1.98
N MET A 87 -7.31 -11.50 0.73
CA MET A 87 -8.03 -12.06 -0.43
C MET A 87 -7.37 -13.33 -0.98
N ASP A 88 -6.43 -13.93 -0.25
CA ASP A 88 -5.70 -15.15 -0.66
C ASP A 88 -4.94 -14.99 -1.99
N VAL A 89 -4.35 -13.81 -2.20
CA VAL A 89 -3.52 -13.48 -3.36
C VAL A 89 -2.06 -13.35 -2.94
N ASP A 90 -1.23 -14.25 -3.46
CA ASP A 90 0.23 -14.15 -3.33
C ASP A 90 0.75 -12.97 -4.15
N MET A 91 1.02 -11.85 -3.46
CA MET A 91 1.45 -10.61 -4.08
C MET A 91 2.80 -10.71 -4.78
N SER A 92 3.70 -11.58 -4.32
CA SER A 92 5.00 -11.80 -4.97
C SER A 92 4.79 -12.41 -6.36
N LYS A 93 3.99 -13.49 -6.41
CA LYS A 93 3.65 -14.15 -7.66
C LYS A 93 2.81 -13.26 -8.57
N ALA A 94 1.88 -12.48 -8.01
CA ALA A 94 1.05 -11.56 -8.78
C ALA A 94 1.89 -10.50 -9.50
N LEU A 95 2.84 -9.90 -8.78
CA LEU A 95 3.76 -8.91 -9.33
C LEU A 95 4.70 -9.53 -10.38
N GLU A 96 5.34 -10.66 -10.07
CA GLU A 96 6.22 -11.38 -11.00
C GLU A 96 5.47 -11.72 -12.30
N LYS A 97 4.26 -12.29 -12.19
CA LYS A 97 3.44 -12.63 -13.35
C LYS A 97 3.08 -11.40 -14.19
N PHE A 98 2.79 -10.26 -13.56
CA PHE A 98 2.51 -9.02 -14.27
C PHE A 98 3.74 -8.51 -15.03
N LEU A 99 4.90 -8.45 -14.37
CA LEU A 99 6.15 -7.98 -14.95
C LEU A 99 6.57 -8.86 -16.13
N SER A 100 6.73 -10.17 -15.91
CA SER A 100 7.16 -11.10 -16.96
C SER A 100 6.20 -11.18 -18.14
N LYS A 101 4.90 -11.01 -17.92
CA LYS A 101 3.93 -10.95 -19.02
C LYS A 101 4.06 -9.65 -19.82
N THR A 102 4.42 -8.55 -19.17
CA THR A 102 4.53 -7.23 -19.80
C THR A 102 5.83 -7.09 -20.58
N GLU A 103 6.95 -7.52 -20.01
CA GLU A 103 8.27 -7.59 -20.67
C GLU A 103 8.18 -8.37 -21.99
N LYS A 104 7.61 -9.59 -21.94
CA LYS A 104 7.35 -10.41 -23.13
C LYS A 104 6.52 -9.73 -24.21
N LYS A 105 5.60 -8.83 -23.83
CA LYS A 105 4.78 -8.07 -24.79
C LYS A 105 5.56 -6.92 -25.43
N LEU A 106 6.52 -6.35 -24.72
CA LEU A 106 7.36 -5.25 -25.19
C LEU A 106 8.56 -5.77 -26.00
N GLY A 107 8.83 -7.07 -25.96
CA GLY A 107 9.95 -7.69 -26.69
C GLY A 107 11.26 -7.67 -25.90
N ASP A 108 11.17 -7.41 -24.59
CA ASP A 108 12.27 -7.55 -23.62
C ASP A 108 12.42 -9.01 -23.14
#